data_AF-A0A947K9I8-F1
#
_entry.id   AF-A0A947K9I8-F1
#
_cell.length_a   1.000
_cell.length_b   1.000
_cell.length_c   1.000
_cell.angle_alpha   90.00
_cell.angle_beta   90.00
_cell.angle_gamma   90.00
#
_symmetry.space_group_name_H-M   'P 1'
#
loop_
_entity.id
_entity.type
_entity.pdbx_description
1 polymer ?
#
loop_
_entity_poly.entity_id
_entity_poly.type
_entity_poly.pdbx_seq_one_letter_code
_entity_poly.pdbx_strand_id
1 'polypeptide(L)'
;MQNIRRPLVFIFLILFSLQSSTLPVQADAGPKEGFFETAAGIIVISQVVFWGVFGLVRHFKKEKRARAVTAIHFDWERVRLTIGQERMEVTAEFEYTNQSDERLVMNMFFPFTQKVRGNIKDIQINLDRIDQHGVVTAKRIKYHIKRNRIDFRYYIDPREKIRLSISYDEALQGSQAAYILTSIKRWKRPVGLAEFIVELPLELQNPHFSYNDSLVESIHDQKRGVGIYRFEMHDLFPDQEFEVSW
;
A
#
# COMPACT_ATOMS: atom_id res chain seq x y z
N MET A 1 16.48 -28.97 24.38
CA MET A 1 16.71 -27.75 25.20
C MET A 1 17.71 -26.87 24.48
N GLN A 2 17.27 -25.81 23.80
CA GLN A 2 18.13 -24.85 23.11
C GLN A 2 17.98 -23.47 23.76
N ASN A 3 19.10 -22.95 24.26
CA ASN A 3 19.23 -21.66 24.93
C ASN A 3 19.14 -20.53 23.90
N ILE A 4 18.06 -19.77 23.91
CA ILE A 4 17.92 -18.53 23.14
C ILE A 4 18.47 -17.38 23.98
N ARG A 5 19.68 -16.90 23.65
CA ARG A 5 20.22 -15.64 24.16
C ARG A 5 19.40 -14.48 23.59
N ARG A 6 18.68 -13.76 24.45
CA ARG A 6 18.07 -12.45 24.12
C ARG A 6 19.15 -11.36 24.14
N PRO A 7 19.16 -10.40 23.20
CA PRO A 7 20.02 -9.23 23.33
C PRO A 7 19.42 -8.30 24.39
N LEU A 8 20.22 -8.00 25.42
CA LEU A 8 19.99 -6.90 26.35
C LEU A 8 20.12 -5.59 25.55
N VAL A 9 19.03 -4.84 25.39
CA VAL A 9 19.09 -3.46 24.92
C VAL A 9 19.24 -2.57 26.14
N PHE A 10 20.43 -2.02 26.33
CA PHE A 10 20.69 -0.99 27.34
C PHE A 10 19.97 0.30 26.94
N ILE A 11 18.98 0.69 27.72
CA ILE A 11 18.37 2.02 27.67
C ILE A 11 19.19 2.92 28.60
N PHE A 12 19.99 3.82 28.05
CA PHE A 12 20.58 4.91 28.81
C PHE A 12 19.50 5.94 29.13
N LEU A 13 19.00 5.92 30.37
CA LEU A 13 18.17 6.98 30.94
C LEU A 13 19.12 8.07 31.46
N ILE A 14 19.28 9.14 30.69
CA ILE A 14 19.95 10.36 31.18
C ILE A 14 18.94 11.12 32.05
N LEU A 15 19.03 10.92 33.36
CA LEU A 15 18.37 11.75 34.36
C LEU A 15 19.20 13.03 34.54
N PHE A 16 18.72 14.15 33.99
CA PHE A 16 19.20 15.47 34.38
C PHE A 16 18.50 15.88 35.68
N SER A 17 19.19 15.71 36.82
CA SER A 17 18.81 16.37 38.07
C SER A 17 19.23 17.84 38.01
N LEU A 18 18.27 18.75 37.86
CA LEU A 18 18.48 20.17 38.10
C LEU A 18 18.58 20.40 39.62
N GLN A 19 19.80 20.47 40.14
CA GLN A 19 20.07 21.07 41.45
C GLN A 19 20.12 22.59 41.28
N SER A 20 19.08 23.29 41.70
CA SER A 20 19.09 24.74 41.92
C SER A 20 19.82 25.03 43.22
N SER A 21 21.07 25.48 43.13
CA SER A 21 21.77 26.12 44.26
C SER A 21 21.52 27.62 44.23
N THR A 22 20.95 28.12 45.33
CA THR A 22 20.83 29.53 45.67
C THR A 22 22.18 30.03 46.19
N LEU A 23 22.62 31.21 45.75
CA LEU A 23 23.59 32.04 46.48
C LEU A 23 23.24 33.53 46.37
N PRO A 24 23.62 34.34 47.37
CA PRO A 24 22.94 35.56 47.73
C PRO A 24 23.46 36.80 46.99
N VAL A 25 22.58 37.80 46.92
CA VAL A 25 22.87 39.15 46.45
C VAL A 25 23.66 39.89 47.54
N GLN A 26 24.84 40.38 47.20
CA GLN A 26 25.50 41.47 47.92
C GLN A 26 26.14 42.40 46.90
N ALA A 27 25.67 43.65 46.91
CA ALA A 27 26.11 44.72 46.03
C ALA A 27 27.29 45.45 46.67
N ASP A 28 28.36 45.66 45.91
CA ASP A 28 29.28 46.78 46.10
C ASP A 28 29.95 47.17 44.78
N ALA A 29 30.25 48.46 44.65
CA ALA A 29 30.50 49.18 43.41
C ALA A 29 31.98 49.19 42.99
N GLY A 30 32.24 49.04 41.70
CA GLY A 30 33.55 49.31 41.10
C GLY A 30 33.61 48.88 39.63
N PRO A 31 34.05 49.74 38.68
CA PRO A 31 33.88 49.48 37.25
C PRO A 31 35.14 48.88 36.64
N LYS A 32 35.04 47.73 35.94
CA LYS A 32 35.97 47.35 34.86
C LYS A 32 35.30 46.46 33.80
N GLU A 33 35.50 46.93 32.58
CA GLU A 33 35.54 46.31 31.26
C GLU A 33 35.29 44.80 31.09
N GLY A 34 34.53 44.51 30.01
CA GLY A 34 34.74 43.35 29.15
C GLY A 34 34.07 42.05 29.59
N PHE A 35 32.88 41.75 29.05
CA PHE A 35 32.43 40.37 28.90
C PHE A 35 31.35 40.27 27.81
N PHE A 36 31.80 39.99 26.58
CA PHE A 36 30.99 39.25 25.62
C PHE A 36 30.94 37.78 26.07
N GLU A 37 29.94 37.05 25.59
CA GLU A 37 29.71 35.60 25.80
C GLU A 37 28.89 35.20 27.04
N THR A 38 27.56 35.27 26.92
CA THR A 38 26.68 34.22 27.49
C THR A 38 25.33 34.24 26.77
N ALA A 39 25.29 33.78 25.51
CA ALA A 39 24.03 33.48 24.82
C ALA A 39 24.11 32.31 23.81
N ALA A 40 25.28 31.67 23.65
CA ALA A 40 25.46 30.60 22.68
C ALA A 40 25.27 29.18 23.26
N GLY A 41 25.24 29.03 24.59
CA GLY A 41 25.28 27.71 25.25
C GLY A 41 23.96 26.94 25.33
N ILE A 42 22.81 27.61 25.20
CA ILE A 42 21.48 26.97 25.41
C ILE A 42 20.83 26.54 24.08
N ILE A 43 21.23 27.12 22.94
CA ILE A 43 20.60 26.84 21.65
C ILE A 43 21.14 25.55 21.00
N VAL A 44 22.37 25.14 21.30
CA VAL A 44 23.00 23.97 20.66
C VAL A 44 22.47 22.63 21.19
N ILE A 45 22.10 22.56 22.48
CA ILE A 45 21.63 21.31 23.09
C ILE A 45 20.20 20.95 22.62
N SER A 46 19.36 21.94 22.28
CA SER A 46 17.98 21.68 21.83
C SER A 46 17.89 21.09 20.42
N GLN A 47 18.82 21.44 19.53
CA GLN A 47 18.79 20.94 18.14
C GLN A 47 19.21 19.46 18.05
N VAL A 48 20.21 19.02 18.81
CA VAL A 48 20.69 17.63 18.76
C VAL A 48 19.63 16.63 19.29
N VAL A 49 18.89 17.02 20.35
CA VAL A 49 17.78 16.19 20.89
C VAL A 49 16.62 16.12 19.89
N PHE A 50 16.30 17.21 19.19
CA PHE A 50 15.22 17.23 18.19
C PHE A 50 15.53 16.34 16.99
N TRP A 51 16.77 16.35 16.48
CA TRP A 51 17.20 15.48 15.37
C TRP A 51 17.27 14.00 15.78
N GLY A 52 17.69 13.68 17.01
CA GLY A 52 17.70 12.31 17.55
C GLY A 52 16.30 11.71 17.73
N VAL A 53 15.37 12.47 18.31
CA VAL A 53 13.97 12.05 18.47
C VAL A 53 13.27 11.96 17.10
N PHE A 54 13.52 12.90 16.19
CA PHE A 54 12.99 12.84 14.82
C PHE A 54 13.53 11.63 14.04
N GLY A 55 14.82 11.32 14.19
CA GLY A 55 15.48 10.13 13.63
C GLY A 55 14.88 8.82 14.16
N LEU A 56 14.70 8.68 15.49
CA LEU A 56 14.02 7.53 16.09
C LEU A 56 12.57 7.41 15.61
N VAL A 57 11.81 8.50 15.59
CA VAL A 57 10.41 8.48 15.10
C VAL A 57 10.35 8.07 13.62
N ARG A 58 11.32 8.50 12.80
CA ARG A 58 11.39 8.11 11.38
C ARG A 58 11.81 6.64 11.23
N HIS A 59 12.73 6.17 12.06
CA HIS A 59 13.16 4.77 12.11
C HIS A 59 12.02 3.86 12.54
N PHE A 60 11.34 4.16 13.66
CA PHE A 60 10.15 3.44 14.11
C PHE A 60 9.01 3.48 13.09
N LYS A 61 8.81 4.60 12.37
CA LYS A 61 7.83 4.66 11.26
C LYS A 61 8.22 3.73 10.11
N LYS A 62 9.53 3.58 9.81
CA LYS A 62 10.02 2.67 8.77
C LYS A 62 9.89 1.21 9.19
N GLU A 63 10.21 0.88 10.43
CA GLU A 63 10.04 -0.47 10.99
C GLU A 63 8.58 -0.88 11.09
N LYS A 64 7.70 0.00 11.59
CA LYS A 64 6.25 -0.27 11.64
C LYS A 64 5.66 -0.51 10.24
N ARG A 65 6.12 0.24 9.23
CA ARG A 65 5.71 0.02 7.83
C ARG A 65 6.24 -1.30 7.28
N ALA A 66 7.49 -1.64 7.56
CA ALA A 66 8.09 -2.91 7.11
C ALA A 66 7.36 -4.12 7.75
N ARG A 67 7.05 -4.05 9.04
CA ARG A 67 6.28 -5.08 9.76
C ARG A 67 4.87 -5.24 9.22
N ALA A 68 4.17 -4.13 8.94
CA ALA A 68 2.82 -4.18 8.37
C ALA A 68 2.79 -4.92 7.03
N VAL A 69 3.75 -4.66 6.13
CA VAL A 69 3.83 -5.36 4.83
C VAL A 69 4.10 -6.85 4.99
N THR A 70 4.93 -7.26 5.96
CA THR A 70 5.20 -8.69 6.22
C THR A 70 4.10 -9.40 7.01
N ALA A 71 3.23 -8.64 7.70
CA ALA A 71 2.14 -9.19 8.50
C ALA A 71 0.87 -9.43 7.70
N ILE A 72 0.71 -8.74 6.56
CA ILE A 72 -0.37 -9.01 5.62
C ILE A 72 0.02 -10.19 4.73
N HIS A 73 -0.90 -11.15 4.64
CA HIS A 73 -0.88 -12.19 3.63
C HIS A 73 -1.86 -11.80 2.52
N PHE A 74 -1.40 -11.89 1.27
CA PHE A 74 -2.19 -11.59 0.08
C PHE A 74 -2.61 -12.93 -0.52
N ASP A 75 -3.83 -13.34 -0.17
CA ASP A 75 -4.32 -14.70 -0.37
C ASP A 75 -4.73 -14.93 -1.83
N TRP A 76 -5.50 -13.98 -2.37
CA TRP A 76 -6.19 -14.16 -3.63
C TRP A 76 -6.46 -12.83 -4.34
N GLU A 77 -6.37 -12.85 -5.67
CA GLU A 77 -6.76 -11.76 -6.55
C GLU A 77 -7.69 -12.31 -7.65
N ARG A 78 -8.76 -11.58 -7.96
CA ARG A 78 -9.55 -11.80 -9.17
C ARG A 78 -9.75 -10.50 -9.91
N VAL A 79 -9.43 -10.51 -11.19
CA VAL A 79 -9.58 -9.34 -12.06
C VAL A 79 -10.47 -9.72 -13.24
N ARG A 80 -11.53 -8.95 -13.45
CA ARG A 80 -12.35 -8.99 -14.65
C ARG A 80 -12.08 -7.76 -15.49
N LEU A 81 -11.70 -7.99 -16.74
CA LEU A 81 -11.51 -6.96 -17.77
C LEU A 81 -12.62 -7.13 -18.81
N THR A 82 -13.52 -6.17 -18.92
CA THR A 82 -14.51 -6.12 -20.01
C THR A 82 -14.06 -5.06 -20.99
N ILE A 83 -13.49 -5.50 -22.11
CA ILE A 83 -12.92 -4.64 -23.14
C ILE A 83 -14.01 -4.28 -24.15
N GLY A 84 -14.12 -3.02 -24.52
CA GLY A 84 -14.93 -2.54 -25.63
C GLY A 84 -14.05 -1.84 -26.67
N GLN A 85 -14.66 -1.15 -27.63
CA GLN A 85 -13.91 -0.46 -28.69
C GLN A 85 -13.06 0.72 -28.15
N GLU A 86 -13.61 1.50 -27.21
CA GLU A 86 -12.97 2.74 -26.72
C GLU A 86 -12.68 2.73 -25.22
N ARG A 87 -13.22 1.75 -24.48
CA ARG A 87 -13.12 1.68 -23.02
C ARG A 87 -12.95 0.25 -22.56
N MET A 88 -12.31 0.10 -21.42
CA MET A 88 -12.23 -1.13 -20.65
C MET A 88 -12.83 -0.87 -19.27
N GLU A 89 -13.78 -1.70 -18.87
CA GLU A 89 -14.23 -1.78 -17.48
C GLU A 89 -13.35 -2.79 -16.75
N VAL A 90 -12.89 -2.41 -15.56
CA VAL A 90 -12.08 -3.25 -14.69
C VAL A 90 -12.81 -3.44 -13.37
N THR A 91 -12.95 -4.69 -12.95
CA THR A 91 -13.33 -5.04 -11.58
C THR A 91 -12.25 -5.94 -10.99
N ALA A 92 -11.57 -5.44 -9.97
CA ALA A 92 -10.51 -6.15 -9.26
C ALA A 92 -10.93 -6.41 -7.81
N GLU A 93 -10.80 -7.65 -7.36
CA GLU A 93 -11.06 -8.10 -6.00
C GLU A 93 -9.79 -8.67 -5.40
N PHE A 94 -9.50 -8.28 -4.17
CA PHE A 94 -8.31 -8.70 -3.44
C PHE A 94 -8.69 -9.22 -2.07
N GLU A 95 -8.16 -10.37 -1.68
CA GLU A 95 -8.29 -10.87 -0.32
C GLU A 95 -6.98 -10.74 0.44
N TYR A 96 -7.08 -10.16 1.63
CA TYR A 96 -5.96 -9.97 2.53
C TYR A 96 -6.29 -10.51 3.92
N THR A 97 -5.30 -11.13 4.56
CA THR A 97 -5.39 -11.58 5.95
C THR A 97 -4.32 -10.91 6.80
N ASN A 98 -4.71 -10.32 7.93
CA ASN A 98 -3.76 -9.82 8.92
C ASN A 98 -3.29 -10.96 9.83
N GLN A 99 -2.06 -11.43 9.65
CA GLN A 99 -1.49 -12.52 10.44
C GLN A 99 -0.90 -12.06 11.79
N SER A 100 -0.94 -10.77 12.11
CA SER A 100 -0.44 -10.25 13.38
C SER A 100 -1.52 -10.19 14.45
N ASP A 101 -1.08 -10.03 15.70
CA ASP A 101 -1.95 -9.80 16.87
C ASP A 101 -2.22 -8.30 17.10
N GLU A 102 -1.82 -7.44 16.16
CA GLU A 102 -2.00 -5.99 16.22
C GLU A 102 -2.92 -5.49 15.11
N ARG A 103 -3.68 -4.42 15.39
CA ARG A 103 -4.43 -3.71 14.35
C ARG A 103 -3.45 -3.01 13.41
N LEU A 104 -3.61 -3.21 12.12
CA LEU A 104 -2.79 -2.59 11.09
C LEU A 104 -3.53 -1.43 10.42
N VAL A 105 -2.81 -0.34 10.14
CA VAL A 105 -3.30 0.79 9.34
C VAL A 105 -2.69 0.72 7.96
N MET A 106 -3.52 0.42 6.96
CA MET A 106 -3.12 0.26 5.57
C MET A 106 -3.20 1.59 4.85
N ASN A 107 -2.06 2.06 4.32
CA ASN A 107 -1.99 3.22 3.44
C ASN A 107 -1.75 2.69 2.03
N MET A 108 -2.84 2.51 1.29
CA MET A 108 -2.82 1.90 -0.03
C MET A 108 -2.79 2.96 -1.11
N PHE A 109 -2.22 2.59 -2.25
CA PHE A 109 -2.41 3.31 -3.50
C PHE A 109 -2.75 2.28 -4.58
N PHE A 110 -3.59 2.67 -5.52
CA PHE A 110 -3.94 1.85 -6.69
C PHE A 110 -3.49 2.60 -7.94
N PRO A 111 -2.49 2.08 -8.69
CA PRO A 111 -1.98 2.73 -9.89
C PRO A 111 -2.91 2.51 -11.09
N PHE A 112 -2.89 3.45 -12.05
CA PHE A 112 -3.52 3.30 -13.36
C PHE A 112 -2.46 3.43 -14.45
N THR A 113 -2.70 2.81 -15.61
CA THR A 113 -1.78 2.90 -16.75
C THR A 113 -1.76 4.31 -17.34
N GLN A 114 -2.86 5.05 -17.20
CA GLN A 114 -3.03 6.41 -17.71
C GLN A 114 -3.25 7.46 -16.62
N LYS A 115 -3.32 8.72 -17.05
CA LYS A 115 -3.73 9.82 -16.16
C LYS A 115 -5.19 9.62 -15.74
N VAL A 116 -5.47 9.74 -14.44
CA VAL A 116 -6.82 9.56 -13.91
C VAL A 116 -7.82 10.54 -14.52
N ARG A 117 -7.48 11.84 -14.48
CA ARG A 117 -8.36 12.89 -15.02
C ARG A 117 -8.48 12.74 -16.54
N GLY A 118 -9.69 12.51 -17.01
CA GLY A 118 -10.03 12.38 -18.43
C GLY A 118 -10.13 10.94 -18.92
N ASN A 119 -9.29 10.02 -18.42
CA ASN A 119 -9.23 8.64 -18.92
C ASN A 119 -9.94 7.65 -17.99
N ILE A 120 -9.90 7.88 -16.68
CA ILE A 120 -10.50 6.97 -15.69
C ILE A 120 -11.80 7.57 -15.14
N LYS A 121 -12.88 6.78 -15.14
CA LYS A 121 -14.21 7.16 -14.64
C LYS A 121 -14.75 6.09 -13.69
N ASP A 122 -15.82 6.48 -12.98
CA ASP A 122 -16.64 5.57 -12.17
C ASP A 122 -15.88 4.73 -11.14
N ILE A 123 -14.82 5.31 -10.58
CA ILE A 123 -14.00 4.64 -9.57
C ILE A 123 -14.83 4.38 -8.30
N GLN A 124 -15.00 3.10 -7.98
CA GLN A 124 -15.61 2.61 -6.74
C GLN A 124 -14.60 1.77 -5.97
N ILE A 125 -14.58 1.94 -4.64
CA ILE A 125 -13.75 1.14 -3.74
C ILE A 125 -14.64 0.68 -2.59
N ASN A 126 -14.78 -0.62 -2.44
CA ASN A 126 -15.53 -1.24 -1.37
C ASN A 126 -14.59 -2.12 -0.54
N LEU A 127 -14.78 -2.11 0.77
CA LEU A 127 -14.07 -2.95 1.72
C LEU A 127 -15.08 -3.79 2.47
N ASP A 128 -14.96 -5.10 2.29
CA ASP A 128 -15.79 -6.11 2.91
C ASP A 128 -14.99 -6.81 4.00
N ARG A 129 -15.60 -6.97 5.18
CA ARG A 129 -15.04 -7.76 6.28
C ARG A 129 -15.62 -9.15 6.23
N ILE A 130 -14.75 -10.17 6.26
CA ILE A 130 -15.14 -11.57 6.12
C ILE A 130 -14.94 -12.29 7.44
N ASP A 131 -15.99 -12.94 7.92
CA ASP A 131 -15.92 -13.91 9.03
C ASP A 131 -16.26 -15.32 8.55
N GLN A 132 -16.40 -16.26 9.48
CA GLN A 132 -16.77 -17.64 9.20
C GLN A 132 -18.16 -17.82 8.55
N HIS A 133 -19.02 -16.81 8.61
CA HIS A 133 -20.37 -16.81 8.03
C HIS A 133 -20.45 -16.02 6.71
N GLY A 134 -19.32 -15.43 6.26
CA GLY A 134 -19.24 -14.68 5.01
C GLY A 134 -19.03 -13.18 5.23
N VAL A 135 -19.63 -12.35 4.38
CA VAL A 135 -19.45 -10.88 4.43
C VAL A 135 -20.29 -10.30 5.57
N VAL A 136 -19.62 -9.70 6.55
CA VAL A 136 -20.24 -9.12 7.74
C VAL A 136 -20.57 -7.65 7.52
N THR A 137 -19.73 -6.92 6.81
CA THR A 137 -19.90 -5.47 6.61
C THR A 137 -19.23 -5.06 5.31
N ALA A 138 -19.99 -4.37 4.46
CA ALA A 138 -19.48 -3.69 3.28
C ALA A 138 -19.40 -2.19 3.53
N LYS A 139 -18.25 -1.58 3.21
CA LYS A 139 -18.04 -0.15 3.39
C LYS A 139 -17.38 0.48 2.18
N ARG A 140 -18.01 1.51 1.61
CA ARG A 140 -17.38 2.35 0.60
C ARG A 140 -16.22 3.14 1.21
N ILE A 141 -15.05 3.04 0.59
CA ILE A 141 -13.83 3.71 1.04
C ILE A 141 -13.66 5.05 0.31
N LYS A 142 -13.35 6.10 1.07
CA LYS A 142 -12.96 7.41 0.52
C LYS A 142 -11.52 7.34 0.01
N TYR A 143 -11.28 7.98 -1.12
CA TYR A 143 -9.96 8.03 -1.75
C TYR A 143 -9.59 9.44 -2.22
N HIS A 144 -8.32 9.64 -2.50
CA HIS A 144 -7.79 10.86 -3.09
C HIS A 144 -7.17 10.57 -4.45
N ILE A 145 -7.64 11.27 -5.47
CA ILE A 145 -7.08 11.16 -6.82
C ILE A 145 -5.74 11.88 -6.89
N LYS A 146 -4.74 11.21 -7.47
CA LYS A 146 -3.46 11.76 -7.92
C LYS A 146 -3.37 11.63 -9.45
N ARG A 147 -2.24 12.03 -10.03
CA ARG A 147 -2.06 12.07 -11.50
C ARG A 147 -2.38 10.73 -12.18
N ASN A 148 -1.84 9.62 -11.67
CA ASN A 148 -1.94 8.28 -12.27
C ASN A 148 -2.23 7.19 -11.22
N ARG A 149 -2.86 7.56 -10.10
CA ARG A 149 -3.21 6.65 -9.02
C ARG A 149 -4.29 7.25 -8.14
N ILE A 150 -4.91 6.42 -7.32
CA ILE A 150 -5.68 6.85 -6.15
C ILE A 150 -4.98 6.41 -4.88
N ASP A 151 -5.04 7.24 -3.85
CA ASP A 151 -4.51 6.95 -2.52
C ASP A 151 -5.69 6.79 -1.54
N PHE A 152 -5.70 5.74 -0.73
CA PHE A 152 -6.76 5.48 0.25
C PHE A 152 -6.23 4.79 1.52
N ARG A 153 -7.04 4.80 2.58
CA ARG A 153 -6.65 4.29 3.89
C ARG A 153 -7.78 3.49 4.52
N TYR A 154 -7.43 2.37 5.13
CA TYR A 154 -8.32 1.58 5.98
C TYR A 154 -7.50 0.89 7.08
N TYR A 155 -8.17 0.18 7.98
CA TYR A 155 -7.53 -0.63 9.00
C TYR A 155 -8.01 -2.08 8.88
N ILE A 156 -7.14 -3.00 9.31
CA ILE A 156 -7.42 -4.43 9.40
C ILE A 156 -7.15 -4.84 10.85
N ASP A 157 -8.14 -5.44 11.49
CA ASP A 157 -8.04 -5.92 12.86
C ASP A 157 -7.14 -7.17 12.95
N PRO A 158 -6.62 -7.50 14.16
CA PRO A 158 -5.84 -8.72 14.36
C PRO A 158 -6.57 -9.94 13.82
N ARG A 159 -5.88 -10.80 13.06
CA ARG A 159 -6.44 -12.05 12.49
C ARG A 159 -7.63 -11.87 11.55
N GLU A 160 -7.98 -10.64 11.18
CA GLU A 160 -9.11 -10.34 10.30
C GLU A 160 -8.76 -10.67 8.84
N LYS A 161 -9.74 -11.24 8.14
CA LYS A 161 -9.76 -11.38 6.69
C LYS A 161 -10.66 -10.31 6.08
N ILE A 162 -10.16 -9.64 5.04
CA ILE A 162 -10.91 -8.62 4.31
C ILE A 162 -10.91 -8.93 2.82
N ARG A 163 -11.93 -8.43 2.11
CA ARG A 163 -11.96 -8.32 0.67
C ARG A 163 -12.04 -6.87 0.26
N LEU A 164 -11.13 -6.43 -0.59
CA LEU A 164 -11.12 -5.11 -1.19
C LEU A 164 -11.55 -5.25 -2.63
N SER A 165 -12.63 -4.56 -3.02
CA SER A 165 -13.08 -4.53 -4.41
C SER A 165 -12.89 -3.13 -4.97
N ILE A 166 -12.28 -3.03 -6.15
CA ILE A 166 -12.06 -1.79 -6.88
C ILE A 166 -12.65 -1.97 -8.28
N SER A 167 -13.55 -1.08 -8.67
CA SER A 167 -14.04 -1.01 -10.05
C SER A 167 -13.82 0.37 -10.66
N TYR A 168 -13.57 0.42 -11.96
CA TYR A 168 -13.38 1.65 -12.72
C TYR A 168 -13.50 1.40 -14.22
N ASP A 169 -13.76 2.48 -14.96
CA ASP A 169 -13.70 2.47 -16.42
C ASP A 169 -12.48 3.25 -16.91
N GLU A 170 -11.69 2.65 -17.78
CA GLU A 170 -10.52 3.24 -18.40
C GLU A 170 -10.73 3.44 -19.90
N ALA A 171 -10.42 4.63 -20.42
CA ALA A 171 -10.37 4.87 -21.85
C ALA A 171 -9.21 4.06 -22.47
N LEU A 172 -9.42 3.42 -23.61
CA LEU A 172 -8.38 2.71 -24.33
C LEU A 172 -7.65 3.64 -25.30
N GLN A 173 -6.36 3.37 -25.50
CA GLN A 173 -5.54 4.07 -26.49
C GLN A 173 -4.97 3.04 -27.47
N GLY A 174 -5.56 2.96 -28.66
CA GLY A 174 -5.19 1.95 -29.66
C GLY A 174 -5.79 0.58 -29.37
N SER A 175 -5.13 -0.47 -29.85
CA SER A 175 -5.63 -1.85 -29.77
C SER A 175 -4.96 -2.67 -28.66
N GLN A 176 -4.77 -2.02 -27.51
CA GLN A 176 -4.15 -2.64 -26.34
C GLN A 176 -4.86 -2.22 -25.06
N ALA A 177 -5.03 -3.19 -24.16
CA ALA A 177 -5.46 -3.02 -22.78
C ALA A 177 -4.37 -3.58 -21.84
N ALA A 178 -4.17 -2.94 -20.69
CA ALA A 178 -3.18 -3.36 -19.72
C ALA A 178 -3.68 -3.19 -18.28
N TYR A 179 -3.33 -4.16 -17.43
CA TYR A 179 -3.59 -4.14 -16.00
C TYR A 179 -2.26 -4.30 -15.22
N ILE A 180 -2.03 -3.41 -14.25
CA ILE A 180 -0.75 -3.30 -13.55
C ILE A 180 -0.60 -4.39 -12.48
N LEU A 181 0.21 -5.39 -12.76
CA LEU A 181 0.60 -6.48 -11.87
C LEU A 181 1.94 -6.27 -11.18
N THR A 182 2.91 -5.60 -11.80
CA THR A 182 4.27 -5.46 -11.22
C THR A 182 4.28 -4.75 -9.87
N SER A 183 3.20 -4.02 -9.55
CA SER A 183 2.97 -3.43 -8.23
C SER A 183 2.93 -4.45 -7.08
N ILE A 184 2.60 -5.72 -7.37
CA ILE A 184 2.57 -6.83 -6.42
C ILE A 184 3.93 -7.06 -5.76
N LYS A 185 5.05 -6.80 -6.47
CA LYS A 185 6.41 -6.93 -5.92
C LYS A 185 6.63 -6.12 -4.64
N ARG A 186 5.83 -5.06 -4.40
CA ARG A 186 5.90 -4.24 -3.19
C ARG A 186 5.49 -4.99 -1.92
N TRP A 187 4.69 -6.06 -2.05
CA TRP A 187 4.34 -6.95 -0.94
C TRP A 187 5.50 -7.89 -0.57
N LYS A 188 6.54 -7.99 -1.40
CA LYS A 188 7.72 -8.85 -1.22
C LYS A 188 7.38 -10.34 -1.07
N ARG A 189 6.20 -10.73 -1.57
CA ARG A 189 5.64 -12.08 -1.50
C ARG A 189 4.79 -12.31 -2.76
N PRO A 190 4.69 -13.55 -3.24
CA PRO A 190 3.74 -13.91 -4.27
C PRO A 190 2.29 -13.80 -3.77
N VAL A 191 1.35 -13.62 -4.69
CA VAL A 191 -0.08 -13.82 -4.45
C VAL A 191 -0.37 -15.31 -4.53
N GLY A 192 -1.12 -15.86 -3.57
CA GLY A 192 -1.41 -17.30 -3.55
C GLY A 192 -2.12 -17.79 -4.82
N LEU A 193 -3.21 -17.13 -5.20
CA LEU A 193 -3.95 -17.41 -6.43
C LEU A 193 -4.39 -16.11 -7.10
N ALA A 194 -4.13 -15.98 -8.39
CA ALA A 194 -4.60 -14.86 -9.20
C ALA A 194 -5.42 -15.37 -10.40
N GLU A 195 -6.66 -14.90 -10.50
CA GLU A 195 -7.59 -15.25 -11.57
C GLU A 195 -7.86 -14.03 -12.45
N PHE A 196 -7.75 -14.19 -13.77
CA PHE A 196 -8.10 -13.13 -14.73
C PHE A 196 -9.20 -13.62 -15.65
N ILE A 197 -10.19 -12.78 -15.86
CA ILE A 197 -11.30 -13.02 -16.79
C ILE A 197 -11.32 -11.86 -17.76
N VAL A 198 -11.10 -12.14 -19.05
CA VAL A 198 -11.14 -11.13 -20.11
C VAL A 198 -12.37 -11.39 -20.97
N GLU A 199 -13.27 -10.41 -21.03
CA GLU A 199 -14.36 -10.36 -21.99
C GLU A 199 -14.00 -9.40 -23.12
N LEU A 200 -13.98 -9.90 -24.35
CA LEU A 200 -13.57 -9.18 -25.56
C LEU A 200 -14.65 -9.33 -26.65
N PRO A 201 -15.05 -8.29 -27.40
CA PRO A 201 -15.92 -8.42 -28.56
C PRO A 201 -15.26 -9.29 -29.63
N LEU A 202 -16.02 -10.19 -30.27
CA LEU A 202 -15.49 -11.09 -31.31
C LEU A 202 -15.01 -10.34 -32.57
N GLU A 203 -15.40 -9.08 -32.75
CA GLU A 203 -14.88 -8.18 -33.79
C GLU A 203 -13.42 -7.77 -33.57
N LEU A 204 -12.91 -7.85 -32.33
CA LEU A 204 -11.51 -7.63 -32.01
C LEU A 204 -10.76 -8.96 -32.21
N GLN A 205 -10.29 -9.16 -33.44
CA GLN A 205 -9.74 -10.45 -33.89
C GLN A 205 -8.34 -10.72 -33.33
N ASN A 206 -8.00 -12.01 -33.19
CA ASN A 206 -6.67 -12.51 -32.83
C ASN A 206 -6.08 -11.90 -31.55
N PRO A 207 -6.77 -11.98 -30.40
CA PRO A 207 -6.24 -11.44 -29.16
C PRO A 207 -4.94 -12.16 -28.76
N HIS A 208 -3.93 -11.38 -28.41
CA HIS A 208 -2.67 -11.83 -27.85
C HIS A 208 -2.59 -11.43 -26.38
N PHE A 209 -2.24 -12.40 -25.53
CA PHE A 209 -2.17 -12.24 -24.08
C PHE A 209 -0.72 -12.41 -23.59
N SER A 210 -0.26 -11.47 -22.77
CA SER A 210 1.06 -11.54 -22.10
C SER A 210 1.26 -12.81 -21.24
N TYR A 211 0.19 -13.35 -20.64
CA TYR A 211 0.17 -14.57 -19.82
C TYR A 211 -0.52 -15.74 -20.54
N ASN A 212 -0.28 -15.91 -21.84
CA ASN A 212 -0.95 -16.93 -22.64
C ASN A 212 -0.75 -18.37 -22.11
N ASP A 213 0.42 -18.68 -21.54
CA ASP A 213 0.71 -20.00 -20.94
C ASP A 213 -0.15 -20.31 -19.70
N SER A 214 -0.82 -19.31 -19.13
CA SER A 214 -1.72 -19.43 -17.98
C SER A 214 -3.21 -19.46 -18.37
N LEU A 215 -3.52 -19.50 -19.67
CA LEU A 215 -4.89 -19.61 -20.16
C LEU A 215 -5.46 -20.99 -19.86
N VAL A 216 -6.55 -21.05 -19.08
CA VAL A 216 -7.21 -22.31 -18.68
C VAL A 216 -8.53 -22.55 -19.40
N GLU A 217 -9.18 -21.50 -19.89
CA GLU A 217 -10.48 -21.61 -20.57
C GLU A 217 -10.67 -20.49 -21.58
N SER A 218 -11.28 -20.82 -22.73
CA SER A 218 -11.68 -19.87 -23.76
C SER A 218 -13.07 -20.25 -24.29
N ILE A 219 -14.04 -19.35 -24.14
CA ILE A 219 -15.43 -19.54 -24.58
C ILE A 219 -15.78 -18.44 -25.57
N HIS A 220 -16.42 -18.79 -26.69
CA HIS A 220 -16.95 -17.82 -27.65
C HIS A 220 -18.48 -17.87 -27.65
N ASP A 221 -19.11 -16.84 -27.10
CA ASP A 221 -20.56 -16.65 -27.16
C ASP A 221 -20.95 -15.89 -28.42
N GLN A 222 -21.26 -16.64 -29.47
CA GLN A 222 -21.69 -16.10 -30.76
C GLN A 222 -23.00 -15.29 -30.68
N LYS A 223 -23.87 -15.57 -29.69
CA LYS A 223 -25.13 -14.82 -29.54
C LYS A 223 -24.90 -13.45 -28.93
N ARG A 224 -23.98 -13.36 -27.97
CA ARG A 224 -23.57 -12.09 -27.35
C ARG A 224 -22.48 -11.35 -28.14
N GLY A 225 -21.84 -12.02 -29.09
CA GLY A 225 -20.73 -11.45 -29.86
C GLY A 225 -19.47 -11.24 -29.00
N VAL A 226 -19.26 -12.05 -27.96
CA VAL A 226 -18.12 -11.91 -27.04
C VAL A 226 -17.31 -13.20 -26.89
N GLY A 227 -15.99 -13.06 -26.77
CA GLY A 227 -15.07 -14.08 -26.29
C GLY A 227 -14.74 -13.87 -24.81
N ILE A 228 -14.72 -14.95 -24.04
CA ILE A 228 -14.40 -14.97 -22.61
C ILE A 228 -13.16 -15.84 -22.44
N TYR A 229 -12.09 -15.27 -21.87
CA TYR A 229 -10.82 -15.93 -21.64
C TYR A 229 -10.51 -15.94 -20.15
N ARG A 230 -10.24 -17.11 -19.58
CA ARG A 230 -9.92 -17.27 -18.15
C ARG A 230 -8.48 -17.71 -17.98
N PHE A 231 -7.78 -17.03 -17.08
CA PHE A 231 -6.41 -17.32 -16.71
C PHE A 231 -6.33 -17.63 -15.23
N GLU A 232 -5.46 -18.57 -14.87
CA GLU A 232 -5.21 -18.96 -13.48
C GLU A 232 -3.71 -19.04 -13.23
N MET A 233 -3.24 -18.32 -12.22
CA MET A 233 -1.83 -18.28 -11.82
C MET A 233 -1.71 -18.53 -10.32
N HIS A 234 -0.89 -19.50 -9.93
CA HIS A 234 -0.55 -19.78 -8.54
C HIS A 234 0.80 -19.16 -8.18
N ASP A 235 0.93 -18.72 -6.93
CA ASP A 235 2.16 -18.11 -6.41
C ASP A 235 2.69 -16.97 -7.32
N LEU A 236 1.76 -16.14 -7.84
CA LEU A 236 2.06 -15.11 -8.82
C LEU A 236 3.03 -14.06 -8.26
N PHE A 237 4.20 -13.98 -8.89
CA PHE A 237 5.21 -12.94 -8.63
C PHE A 237 5.62 -12.27 -9.94
N PRO A 238 4.80 -11.31 -10.43
CA PRO A 238 4.79 -10.90 -11.83
C PRO A 238 6.01 -10.04 -12.17
N ASP A 239 6.64 -10.25 -13.31
CA ASP A 239 7.70 -9.42 -13.88
C ASP A 239 7.25 -8.53 -15.04
N GLN A 240 6.04 -8.78 -15.55
CA GLN A 240 5.36 -8.01 -16.58
C GLN A 240 3.91 -7.70 -16.18
N GLU A 241 3.28 -6.76 -16.88
CA GLU A 241 1.86 -6.41 -16.68
C GLU A 241 0.95 -7.43 -17.38
N PHE A 242 -0.32 -7.49 -16.98
CA PHE A 242 -1.30 -8.28 -17.73
C PHE A 242 -1.78 -7.45 -18.92
N GLU A 243 -1.22 -7.73 -20.08
CA GLU A 243 -1.52 -7.05 -21.34
C GLU A 243 -2.35 -7.94 -22.28
N VAL A 244 -3.31 -7.31 -22.95
CA VAL A 244 -4.14 -7.85 -24.04
C VAL A 244 -4.02 -6.93 -25.24
N SER A 245 -3.73 -7.48 -26.41
CA SER A 245 -3.66 -6.73 -27.68
C SER A 245 -4.44 -7.43 -28.79
N TRP A 246 -4.96 -6.67 -29.75
CA TRP A 246 -5.76 -7.17 -30.90
C TRP A 246 -5.54 -6.32 -32.16
#